data_AF-A0A7M3ZWR1-F1
#
_entry.id   AF-A0A7M3ZWR1-F1
#
_cell.length_a   1.000
_cell.length_b   1.000
_cell.length_c   1.000
_cell.angle_alpha   90.00
_cell.angle_beta   90.00
_cell.angle_gamma   90.00
#
_symmetry.space_group_name_H-M   'P 1'
#
loop_
_entity.id
_entity.type
_entity.pdbx_description
1 polymer ?
#
loop_
_entity_poly.entity_id
_entity_poly.type
_entity_poly.pdbx_seq_one_letter_code
_entity_poly.pdbx_strand_id
1 'polypeptide(L)' 'MVDAKKVKEMVAKKSSQFMGSVAGAGKVSPHMHCRICHEPISIKSDPRVCKKTECIEKNEKDEKNQRTVRIAMFVFFGL' A
#
# COMPACT_ATOMS: atom_id res chain seq x y z
N MET A 1 -22.83 3.18 35.24
CA MET A 1 -23.46 2.52 34.07
C MET A 1 -23.20 3.39 32.85
N VAL A 2 -22.77 2.81 31.73
CA VAL A 2 -22.45 3.58 30.51
C VAL A 2 -23.75 3.85 29.75
N ASP A 3 -24.05 5.13 29.46
CA ASP A 3 -25.28 5.53 28.77
C ASP A 3 -25.30 5.03 27.32
N ALA A 4 -26.18 4.08 27.03
CA ALA A 4 -26.34 3.47 25.71
C ALA A 4 -26.64 4.49 24.60
N LYS A 5 -27.28 5.63 24.92
CA LYS A 5 -27.54 6.70 23.95
C LYS A 5 -26.24 7.42 23.54
N LYS A 6 -25.36 7.71 24.50
CA LYS A 6 -24.11 8.42 24.27
C LYS A 6 -23.12 7.59 23.45
N VAL A 7 -23.12 6.27 23.65
CA VAL A 7 -22.31 5.33 22.84
C VAL A 7 -22.81 5.29 21.40
N LYS A 8 -24.14 5.21 21.17
CA LYS A 8 -24.72 5.21 19.83
C LYS A 8 -24.42 6.50 19.06
N GLU A 9 -24.47 7.66 19.71
CA GLU A 9 -24.14 8.94 19.08
C GLU A 9 -22.65 9.07 18.73
N MET A 10 -21.74 8.62 19.60
CA MET A 10 -20.30 8.61 19.29
C MET A 10 -19.96 7.65 18.15
N VAL A 11 -20.62 6.50 18.07
CA VAL A 11 -20.42 5.51 16.99
C VAL A 11 -20.95 6.06 15.67
N ALA A 12 -22.14 6.69 15.65
CA ALA A 12 -22.70 7.31 14.45
C ALA A 12 -21.84 8.48 13.93
N LYS A 13 -21.25 9.26 14.84
CA LYS A 13 -20.37 10.38 14.48
C LYS A 13 -19.01 9.90 13.97
N LYS A 14 -18.43 8.86 14.57
CA LYS A 14 -17.18 8.24 14.08
C LYS A 14 -17.38 7.48 12.77
N SER A 15 -18.52 6.82 12.55
CA SER A 15 -18.79 6.09 11.31
C SER A 15 -18.95 7.02 10.11
N SER A 16 -19.64 8.15 10.28
CA SER A 16 -19.78 9.17 9.24
C SER A 16 -18.46 9.90 8.96
N GLN A 17 -17.64 10.18 9.98
CA GLN A 17 -16.30 10.75 9.79
C GLN A 17 -15.37 9.77 9.07
N PHE A 18 -15.41 8.49 9.41
CA PHE A 18 -14.65 7.44 8.73
C PHE A 18 -15.08 7.31 7.26
N MET A 19 -16.39 7.33 7.00
CA MET A 19 -16.94 7.28 5.64
C MET A 19 -16.58 8.53 4.82
N GLY A 20 -16.52 9.71 5.45
CA GLY A 20 -16.05 10.96 4.82
C GLY A 20 -14.55 10.93 4.48
N SER A 21 -13.71 10.34 5.34
CA SER A 21 -12.28 10.14 5.04
C SER A 21 -12.02 9.11 3.95
N VAL A 22 -12.90 8.10 3.80
CA VAL A 22 -12.81 7.10 2.73
C VAL A 22 -13.37 7.66 1.40
N ALA A 23 -14.46 8.43 1.44
CA ALA A 23 -15.04 9.06 0.25
C ALA A 23 -14.17 10.20 -0.32
N GLY A 24 -13.35 10.86 0.51
CA GLY A 24 -12.39 11.88 0.10
C GLY A 24 -11.16 11.34 -0.65
N ALA A 25 -10.91 10.03 -0.59
CA ALA A 25 -9.79 9.38 -1.31
C ALA A 25 -10.00 9.31 -2.84
N GLY A 26 -11.19 9.67 -3.34
CA GLY A 26 -11.54 9.62 -4.77
C GLY A 26 -11.16 10.84 -5.60
N LYS A 27 -10.56 11.89 -5.01
CA LYS A 27 -10.20 13.15 -5.73
C LYS A 27 -8.69 13.37 -5.86
N VAL A 28 -7.89 12.33 -5.66
CA VAL A 28 -6.44 12.40 -5.90
C VAL A 28 -6.21 11.82 -7.28
N SER A 29 -5.69 12.62 -8.21
CA SER A 29 -5.31 12.14 -9.54
C SER A 29 -4.48 10.86 -9.39
N PRO A 30 -4.69 9.82 -10.23
CA PRO A 30 -3.91 8.60 -10.16
C PRO A 30 -2.42 8.96 -10.18
N HIS A 31 -1.73 8.69 -9.08
CA HIS A 31 -0.32 9.01 -8.93
C HIS A 31 0.40 7.72 -8.58
N MET A 32 1.49 7.45 -9.28
CA MET A 32 2.36 6.33 -8.94
C MET A 32 3.45 6.83 -8.02
N HIS A 33 3.67 6.15 -6.90
CA HIS A 33 4.84 6.34 -6.07
C HIS A 33 5.89 5.28 -6.39
N CYS A 34 7.17 5.63 -6.29
CA CYS A 34 8.25 4.66 -6.30
C CYS A 34 8.06 3.63 -5.18
N ARG A 35 8.26 2.35 -5.47
CA ARG A 35 8.21 1.29 -4.45
C ARG A 35 9.23 1.45 -3.33
N ILE A 36 10.35 2.14 -3.59
CA ILE A 36 11.53 2.17 -2.72
C ILE A 36 11.70 3.52 -2.03
N CYS A 37 11.58 4.62 -2.76
CA CYS A 37 11.77 5.97 -2.22
C CYS A 37 10.46 6.76 -2.05
N HIS A 38 9.32 6.18 -2.45
CA HIS A 38 8.00 6.81 -2.39
C HIS A 38 7.87 8.18 -3.09
N GLU A 39 8.81 8.52 -3.96
CA GLU A 39 8.77 9.74 -4.77
C GLU A 39 7.64 9.66 -5.82
N PRO A 40 6.92 10.77 -6.09
CA PRO A 40 5.93 10.82 -7.15
C PRO A 40 6.56 10.53 -8.53
N ILE A 41 5.93 9.63 -9.26
CA ILE A 41 6.33 9.11 -10.57
C ILE A 41 5.12 9.16 -11.51
N SER A 42 5.39 9.31 -12.80
CA SER A 42 4.35 9.30 -13.82
C SER A 42 3.67 7.93 -13.94
N ILE A 43 2.36 7.92 -14.22
CA ILE A 43 1.53 6.70 -14.29
C ILE A 43 2.00 5.71 -15.36
N LYS A 44 2.83 6.17 -16.32
CA LYS A 44 3.31 5.37 -17.46
C LYS A 44 4.70 4.77 -17.25
N SER A 45 5.31 4.91 -16.08
CA SER A 45 6.62 4.30 -15.82
C SER A 45 6.46 2.81 -15.54
N ASP A 46 6.97 1.98 -16.44
CA ASP A 46 7.18 0.55 -16.22
C ASP A 46 8.69 0.31 -16.27
N PRO A 47 9.40 -0.06 -15.18
CA PRO A 47 8.98 -0.49 -13.83
C PRO A 47 8.52 0.63 -12.88
N ARG A 48 7.79 0.28 -11.79
CA ARG A 48 7.30 1.20 -10.71
C ARG A 48 8.43 1.70 -9.79
N VAL A 49 9.49 2.19 -10.39
CA VAL A 49 10.76 2.51 -9.73
C VAL A 49 11.25 3.85 -10.25
N CYS A 50 11.82 4.65 -9.35
CA CYS A 50 12.39 5.93 -9.69
C CYS A 50 13.59 5.76 -10.63
N LYS A 51 13.88 6.75 -11.50
CA LYS A 51 15.04 6.71 -12.42
C LYS A 51 16.41 6.78 -11.72
N LYS A 52 16.46 6.76 -10.37
CA LYS A 52 17.71 6.74 -9.60
C LYS A 52 18.27 5.32 -9.60
N THR A 53 19.58 5.18 -9.77
CA THR A 53 20.29 3.90 -9.82
C THR A 53 20.06 3.06 -8.56
N GLU A 54 20.04 3.69 -7.38
CA GLU A 54 19.78 3.01 -6.11
C GLU A 54 18.40 2.31 -6.06
N CYS A 55 17.38 2.94 -6.66
CA CYS A 55 16.03 2.36 -6.74
C CYS A 55 16.03 1.14 -7.68
N ILE A 56 16.76 1.21 -8.79
CA ILE A 56 16.81 0.15 -9.81
C ILE A 56 17.51 -1.09 -9.25
N GLU A 57 18.67 -0.91 -8.61
CA GLU A 57 19.43 -2.02 -8.02
C GLU A 57 18.67 -2.73 -6.89
N LYS A 58 17.97 -1.98 -6.04
CA LYS A 58 17.13 -2.55 -4.98
C LYS A 58 15.96 -3.34 -5.56
N ASN A 59 15.33 -2.86 -6.65
CA ASN A 59 14.27 -3.59 -7.32
C ASN A 59 14.78 -4.91 -7.90
N GLU A 60 15.94 -4.91 -8.55
CA GLU A 60 16.54 -6.13 -9.12
C GLU A 60 16.90 -7.16 -8.04
N LYS A 61 17.43 -6.70 -6.90
CA LYS A 61 17.70 -7.57 -5.73
C LYS A 61 16.42 -8.15 -5.15
N ASP A 62 15.36 -7.35 -5.02
CA ASP A 62 14.06 -7.80 -4.53
C ASP A 62 13.42 -8.84 -5.45
N GLU A 63 13.51 -8.69 -6.77
CA GLU A 63 12.99 -9.68 -7.72
C GLU A 63 13.70 -11.02 -7.62
N LYS A 64 15.04 -11.01 -7.51
CA LYS A 64 15.83 -12.21 -7.26
C LYS A 64 15.43 -12.87 -5.94
N ASN A 65 15.31 -12.08 -4.87
CA ASN A 65 14.95 -12.60 -3.56
C ASN A 65 13.53 -13.18 -3.53
N GLN A 66 12.56 -12.53 -4.18
CA GLN A 66 11.20 -13.07 -4.29
C GLN A 66 11.17 -14.40 -5.05
N ARG A 67 11.96 -14.54 -6.12
CA ARG A 67 12.07 -15.81 -6.85
C ARG A 67 12.68 -16.89 -5.96
N THR A 68 13.74 -16.57 -5.24
CA THR A 68 14.38 -17.51 -4.31
C THR A 68 13.46 -17.93 -3.18
N VAL A 69 12.76 -16.98 -2.53
CA VAL A 69 11.78 -17.28 -1.47
C VAL A 69 10.64 -18.12 -2.02
N ARG A 70 10.13 -17.81 -3.22
CA ARG A 70 9.07 -18.60 -3.86
C ARG A 70 9.53 -20.04 -4.10
N ILE A 71 10.73 -20.25 -4.63
CA ILE A 71 11.30 -21.59 -4.83
C ILE A 71 11.53 -22.29 -3.48
N ALA A 72 12.09 -21.59 -2.50
CA ALA A 72 12.31 -22.13 -1.16
C ALA A 72 11.00 -22.55 -0.49
N MET A 73 9.91 -21.80 -0.68
CA MET A 73 8.59 -22.20 -0.17
C MET A 73 8.11 -23.51 -0.79
N PHE A 74 8.29 -23.72 -2.10
CA PHE A 74 7.97 -25.01 -2.73
C PHE A 74 8.83 -26.14 -2.17
N VAL A 75 10.14 -25.92 -2.00
CA VAL A 75 11.07 -26.93 -1.46
C VAL A 75 10.80 -27.26 0.01
N PHE A 76 10.54 -26.25 0.86
CA PHE A 76 10.33 -26.45 2.30
C PHE A 76 8.93 -26.94 2.64
N PHE A 77 7.89 -26.46 1.96
CA PHE A 77 6.51 -26.86 2.24
C PHE A 77 6.00 -28.01 1.36
N GLY A 78 6.80 -28.50 0.40
CA GLY A 78 6.48 -29.69 -0.38
C GLY A 78 5.20 -29.60 -1.21
N LEU A 79 4.87 -28.40 -1.69
CA LEU A 79 3.86 -28.16 -2.74
C LEU A 79 4.45 -28.51 -4.11
#